data_AF-A0A7L2JLV7-F1
#
_entry.id   AF-A0A7L2JLV7-F1
#
_cell.length_a   1.000
_cell.length_b   1.000
_cell.length_c   1.000
_cell.angle_alpha   90.00
_cell.angle_beta   90.00
_cell.angle_gamma   90.00
#
_symmetry.space_group_name_H-M   'P 1'
#
loop_
_entity.id
_entity.type
_entity.pdbx_description
1 polymer ?
#
loop_
_entity_poly.entity_id
_entity_poly.type
_entity_poly.pdbx_seq_one_letter_code
_entity_poly.pdbx_strand_id
1 'polypeptide(L)'
;VSMQVLEQVLRELQALCTSEQQFLQEFFCLPCDSVELQVRVGTVVASQLNPDLSHDLVRFLTPEEATTKVLSVLFSRLEPELGAFLDICNKAQPWGCLQVLVTLSDAVLGTWGSSSAPHSSFLHALLGNVLLLAKGNFHKCIGTLCKEMEEVKTPSKMRGILPCISSFQEFVAFSEEVFQTSQHREELDKAQLRLASSIFSSISSLSSANLKVNADMVMMENFHHIHNFLCQKNIPCLEDKKREAKQRSREHMEKYVTTSLHQPLERLQDFFEGVKACLDQGVKEEEISFQLAYSKQELRKVIEKYPGKEVKRALESLYRTTHKYLSPEENLLPVLWKAMEQEFIQQYREFEELIQRCYAGTGIALDFTVEDLLSYFNSITTSN
;
A
#
# COMPACT_ATOMS: atom_id res chain seq x y z
N VAL A 1 6.92 -27.32 -7.70
CA VAL A 1 6.34 -28.67 -7.50
C VAL A 1 4.83 -28.57 -7.26
N SER A 2 4.34 -27.91 -6.20
CA SER A 2 2.89 -27.83 -5.92
C SER A 2 2.05 -27.29 -7.08
N MET A 3 2.49 -26.22 -7.76
CA MET A 3 1.73 -25.65 -8.88
C MET A 3 1.70 -26.56 -10.12
N GLN A 4 2.83 -27.16 -10.51
CA GLN A 4 2.87 -28.14 -11.59
C GLN A 4 1.95 -29.36 -11.31
N VAL A 5 1.83 -29.76 -10.04
CA VAL A 5 0.90 -30.82 -9.63
C VAL A 5 -0.55 -30.35 -9.77
N LEU A 6 -0.88 -29.14 -9.33
CA LEU A 6 -2.23 -28.57 -9.51
C LEU A 6 -2.60 -28.49 -10.99
N GLU A 7 -1.67 -28.05 -11.85
CA GLU A 7 -1.92 -28.01 -13.28
C GLU A 7 -2.16 -29.39 -13.88
N GLN A 8 -1.35 -30.38 -13.49
CA GLN A 8 -1.53 -31.74 -13.97
C GLN A 8 -2.88 -32.30 -13.53
N VAL A 9 -3.27 -32.11 -12.25
CA VAL A 9 -4.55 -32.56 -11.72
C VAL A 9 -5.71 -31.92 -12.49
N LEU A 10 -5.67 -30.61 -12.74
CA LEU A 10 -6.73 -29.92 -13.48
C LEU A 10 -6.84 -30.41 -14.94
N ARG A 11 -5.72 -30.71 -15.61
CA ARG A 11 -5.74 -31.30 -16.97
C ARG A 11 -6.34 -32.70 -17.00
N GLU A 12 -5.95 -33.55 -16.05
CA GLU A 12 -6.48 -34.91 -15.94
C GLU A 12 -7.97 -34.91 -15.61
N LEU A 13 -8.40 -34.05 -14.68
CA LEU A 13 -9.83 -33.87 -14.37
C LEU A 13 -10.60 -33.36 -15.59
N GLN A 14 -10.03 -32.43 -16.36
CA GLN A 14 -10.67 -31.96 -17.57
C GLN A 14 -10.87 -33.10 -18.58
N ALA A 15 -9.83 -33.90 -18.85
CA ALA A 15 -9.93 -35.04 -19.76
C ALA A 15 -10.96 -36.09 -19.26
N LEU A 16 -10.91 -36.44 -17.97
CA LEU A 16 -11.78 -37.44 -17.37
C LEU A 16 -13.25 -37.00 -17.39
N CYS A 17 -13.56 -35.81 -16.88
CA CYS A 17 -14.94 -35.32 -16.84
C CYS A 17 -15.52 -35.09 -18.24
N THR A 18 -14.70 -34.66 -19.20
CA THR A 18 -15.15 -34.49 -20.59
C THR A 18 -15.45 -35.84 -21.24
N SER A 19 -14.58 -36.84 -21.06
CA SER A 19 -14.78 -38.20 -21.57
C SER A 19 -16.03 -38.84 -20.98
N GLU A 20 -16.23 -38.71 -19.67
CA GLU A 20 -17.40 -39.29 -19.00
C GLU A 20 -18.70 -38.58 -19.43
N GLN A 21 -18.66 -37.26 -19.58
CA GLN A 21 -19.80 -36.50 -20.09
C GLN A 21 -20.16 -36.92 -21.52
N GLN A 22 -19.17 -37.07 -22.40
CA GLN A 22 -19.37 -37.57 -23.76
C GLN A 22 -19.93 -38.99 -23.77
N PHE A 23 -19.38 -39.89 -22.94
CA PHE A 23 -19.90 -41.25 -22.80
C PHE A 23 -21.36 -41.26 -22.35
N LEU A 24 -21.74 -40.48 -21.34
CA LEU A 24 -23.14 -40.40 -20.88
C LEU A 24 -24.06 -39.82 -21.95
N GLN A 25 -23.61 -38.79 -22.67
CA GLN A 25 -24.35 -38.23 -23.80
C GLN A 25 -24.51 -39.25 -24.93
N GLU A 26 -23.45 -39.96 -25.32
CA GLU A 26 -23.53 -40.99 -26.37
C GLU A 26 -24.33 -42.20 -25.93
N PHE A 27 -24.18 -42.67 -24.69
CA PHE A 27 -24.84 -43.89 -24.19
C PHE A 27 -26.32 -43.69 -23.89
N PHE A 28 -26.68 -42.55 -23.27
CA PHE A 28 -28.06 -42.25 -22.88
C PHE A 28 -28.80 -41.34 -23.86
N CYS A 29 -28.10 -40.56 -24.69
CA CYS A 29 -28.67 -39.59 -25.63
C CYS A 29 -28.36 -39.93 -27.11
N LEU A 30 -28.16 -41.21 -27.45
CA LEU A 30 -28.20 -41.70 -28.84
C LEU A 30 -29.36 -41.01 -29.60
N PRO A 31 -29.24 -40.72 -30.92
CA PRO A 31 -30.35 -40.24 -31.73
C PRO A 31 -31.40 -41.36 -31.82
N CYS A 32 -32.24 -41.41 -30.81
CA CYS A 32 -33.32 -42.37 -30.70
C CYS A 32 -34.57 -41.61 -31.13
N ASP A 33 -34.97 -41.80 -32.39
CA ASP A 33 -36.29 -41.43 -32.92
C ASP A 33 -37.44 -42.20 -32.23
N SER A 34 -37.27 -42.62 -30.97
CA SER A 34 -38.23 -43.45 -30.25
C SER A 34 -38.49 -42.84 -28.88
N VAL A 35 -39.73 -42.38 -28.75
CA VAL A 35 -40.44 -41.79 -27.61
C VAL A 35 -40.32 -42.60 -26.30
N GLU A 36 -39.72 -43.78 -26.32
CA GLU A 36 -39.72 -44.75 -25.22
C GLU A 36 -38.72 -44.47 -24.07
N LEU A 37 -37.66 -43.67 -24.28
CA LEU A 37 -36.72 -43.35 -23.17
C LEU A 37 -37.13 -42.14 -22.33
N GLN A 38 -37.97 -41.23 -22.86
CA GLN A 38 -38.46 -40.05 -22.12
C GLN A 38 -39.31 -40.43 -20.90
N VAL A 39 -40.00 -41.57 -20.97
CA VAL A 39 -40.78 -42.12 -19.85
C VAL A 39 -39.87 -42.80 -18.82
N ARG A 40 -38.76 -43.42 -19.25
CA ARG A 40 -37.96 -44.30 -18.38
C ARG A 40 -37.01 -43.53 -17.46
N VAL A 41 -36.42 -42.42 -17.90
CA VAL A 41 -35.54 -41.59 -17.04
C VAL A 41 -36.34 -40.82 -15.98
N GLY A 42 -37.54 -40.33 -16.32
CA GLY A 42 -38.44 -39.70 -15.33
C GLY A 42 -38.92 -40.67 -14.24
N THR A 43 -39.08 -41.95 -14.58
CA THR A 43 -39.59 -42.97 -13.65
C THR A 43 -38.55 -43.41 -12.61
N VAL A 44 -37.25 -43.45 -12.97
CA VAL A 44 -36.18 -43.87 -12.03
C VAL A 44 -35.89 -42.78 -10.99
N VAL A 45 -36.03 -41.49 -11.35
CA VAL A 45 -35.84 -40.38 -10.39
C VAL A 45 -37.06 -40.21 -9.48
N ALA A 46 -38.28 -40.44 -10.00
CA ALA A 46 -39.52 -40.32 -9.23
C ALA A 46 -39.70 -41.45 -8.20
N SER A 47 -39.13 -42.63 -8.42
CA SER A 47 -39.33 -43.78 -7.52
C SER A 47 -38.53 -43.71 -6.20
N GLN A 48 -37.70 -42.66 -6.01
CA GLN A 48 -37.05 -42.36 -4.73
C GLN A 48 -37.67 -41.18 -3.96
N LEU A 49 -38.74 -40.56 -4.48
CA LEU A 49 -39.44 -39.45 -3.82
C LEU A 49 -40.93 -39.78 -3.65
N ASN A 50 -41.47 -39.40 -2.49
CA ASN A 50 -42.82 -39.75 -2.02
C ASN A 50 -43.94 -39.67 -3.08
N PRO A 51 -44.96 -40.55 -3.04
CA PRO A 51 -45.98 -40.68 -4.10
C PRO A 51 -47.00 -39.52 -4.21
N ASP A 52 -46.94 -38.50 -3.34
CA ASP A 52 -48.01 -37.51 -3.18
C ASP A 52 -47.72 -36.12 -3.81
N LEU A 53 -46.66 -35.99 -4.62
CA LEU A 53 -46.29 -34.71 -5.28
C LEU A 53 -46.34 -34.79 -6.81
N SER A 54 -47.28 -35.59 -7.33
CA SER A 54 -47.30 -36.09 -8.70
C SER A 54 -47.76 -35.12 -9.80
N HIS A 55 -47.99 -33.83 -9.52
CA HIS A 55 -48.63 -32.96 -10.53
C HIS A 55 -47.92 -31.65 -10.92
N ASP A 56 -46.88 -31.19 -10.21
CA ASP A 56 -46.27 -29.87 -10.50
C ASP A 56 -44.77 -29.88 -10.87
N LEU A 57 -44.14 -31.05 -11.06
CA LEU A 57 -42.68 -31.16 -11.26
C LEU A 57 -42.22 -31.66 -12.64
N VAL A 58 -43.07 -31.67 -13.66
CA VAL A 58 -42.63 -31.99 -15.04
C VAL A 58 -42.01 -30.77 -15.70
N ARG A 59 -40.88 -30.30 -15.16
CA ARG A 59 -39.95 -29.48 -15.92
C ARG A 59 -39.07 -30.45 -16.70
N PHE A 60 -39.33 -30.60 -17.99
CA PHE A 60 -38.49 -31.42 -18.87
C PHE A 60 -37.05 -30.90 -18.80
N LEU A 61 -36.17 -31.64 -18.14
CA LEU A 61 -34.74 -31.34 -18.13
C LEU A 61 -34.20 -31.62 -19.53
N THR A 62 -33.36 -30.72 -20.03
CA THR A 62 -32.63 -31.01 -21.26
C THR A 62 -31.71 -32.22 -21.04
N PRO A 63 -31.38 -33.00 -22.09
CA PRO A 63 -30.43 -34.11 -21.98
C PRO A 63 -29.08 -33.69 -21.36
N GLU A 64 -28.65 -32.45 -21.60
CA GLU A 64 -27.47 -31.84 -20.96
C GLU A 64 -27.64 -31.66 -19.45
N GLU A 65 -28.76 -31.10 -19.00
CA GLU A 65 -29.05 -30.91 -17.56
C GLU A 65 -29.18 -32.24 -16.82
N ALA A 66 -29.76 -33.26 -17.46
CA ALA A 66 -29.84 -34.60 -16.91
C ALA A 66 -28.44 -35.24 -16.77
N THR A 67 -27.59 -35.09 -17.80
CA THR A 67 -26.21 -35.59 -17.78
C THR A 67 -25.40 -34.92 -16.66
N THR A 68 -25.50 -33.60 -16.52
CA THR A 68 -24.81 -32.84 -15.46
C THR A 68 -25.24 -33.28 -14.06
N LYS A 69 -26.53 -33.63 -13.85
CA LYS A 69 -27.02 -34.17 -12.57
C LYS A 69 -26.51 -35.58 -12.28
N VAL A 70 -26.37 -36.44 -13.28
CA VAL A 70 -25.79 -37.77 -13.09
C VAL A 70 -24.31 -37.66 -12.73
N LEU A 71 -23.57 -36.81 -13.44
CA LEU A 71 -22.15 -36.55 -13.15
C LEU A 71 -21.95 -35.96 -11.75
N SER A 72 -22.84 -35.09 -11.26
CA SER A 72 -22.72 -34.54 -9.91
C SER A 72 -22.92 -35.57 -8.81
N VAL A 73 -23.71 -36.63 -9.06
CA VAL A 73 -23.84 -37.76 -8.12
C VAL A 73 -22.59 -38.65 -8.19
N LEU A 74 -22.16 -39.02 -9.40
CA LEU A 74 -20.98 -39.88 -9.64
C LEU A 74 -19.70 -39.26 -9.06
N PHE A 75 -19.51 -37.97 -9.27
CA PHE A 75 -18.35 -37.21 -8.81
C PHE A 75 -18.65 -36.33 -7.58
N SER A 76 -19.62 -36.72 -6.74
CA SER A 76 -20.03 -35.95 -5.55
C SER A 76 -18.89 -35.67 -4.55
N ARG A 77 -17.83 -36.49 -4.55
CA ARG A 77 -16.63 -36.29 -3.72
C ARG A 77 -15.58 -35.39 -4.34
N LEU A 78 -15.68 -35.07 -5.63
CA LEU A 78 -14.62 -34.38 -6.34
C LEU A 78 -14.45 -32.93 -5.86
N GLU A 79 -15.55 -32.21 -5.65
CA GLU A 79 -15.52 -30.84 -5.12
C GLU A 79 -14.84 -30.72 -3.72
N PRO A 80 -15.26 -31.49 -2.70
CA PRO A 80 -14.63 -31.39 -1.38
C PRO A 80 -13.17 -31.86 -1.37
N GLU A 81 -12.81 -32.90 -2.11
CA GLU A 81 -11.41 -33.37 -2.21
C GLU A 81 -10.52 -32.36 -2.92
N LEU A 82 -11.01 -31.76 -4.02
CA LEU A 82 -10.29 -30.70 -4.71
C LEU A 82 -10.13 -29.47 -3.81
N GLY A 83 -11.16 -29.09 -3.04
CA GLY A 83 -11.06 -28.04 -2.02
C GLY A 83 -9.98 -28.32 -0.97
N ALA A 84 -9.94 -29.54 -0.42
CA ALA A 84 -8.91 -29.96 0.53
C ALA A 84 -7.50 -29.93 -0.07
N PHE A 85 -7.37 -30.34 -1.34
CA PHE A 85 -6.11 -30.27 -2.07
C PHE A 85 -5.64 -28.82 -2.29
N LEU A 86 -6.55 -27.90 -2.61
CA LEU A 86 -6.22 -26.48 -2.72
C LEU A 86 -5.72 -25.90 -1.39
N ASP A 87 -6.30 -26.30 -0.26
CA ASP A 87 -5.82 -25.86 1.05
C ASP A 87 -4.39 -26.32 1.35
N ILE A 88 -3.98 -27.49 0.86
CA ILE A 88 -2.60 -27.95 0.92
C ILE A 88 -1.71 -27.07 0.02
N CYS A 89 -2.15 -26.80 -1.21
CA CYS A 89 -1.45 -25.94 -2.15
C CYS A 89 -1.25 -24.51 -1.60
N ASN A 90 -2.28 -23.95 -0.97
CA ASN A 90 -2.26 -22.63 -0.35
C ASN A 90 -1.23 -22.53 0.79
N LYS A 91 -0.97 -23.63 1.51
CA LYS A 91 -0.02 -23.70 2.62
C LYS A 91 1.39 -24.07 2.21
N ALA A 92 1.58 -24.56 0.99
CA ALA A 92 2.86 -25.09 0.54
C ALA A 92 3.95 -24.02 0.41
N GLN A 93 3.57 -22.77 0.09
CA GLN A 93 4.48 -21.63 -0.05
C GLN A 93 3.81 -20.33 0.44
N PRO A 94 4.61 -19.31 0.84
CA PRO A 94 4.09 -17.97 1.11
C PRO A 94 3.25 -17.49 -0.08
N TRP A 95 2.07 -16.96 0.21
CA TRP A 95 1.13 -16.44 -0.81
C TRP A 95 0.73 -17.46 -1.89
N GLY A 96 0.80 -18.76 -1.61
CA GLY A 96 0.42 -19.82 -2.54
C GLY A 96 -1.01 -19.68 -3.09
N CYS A 97 -1.90 -19.01 -2.35
CA CYS A 97 -3.25 -18.70 -2.80
C CYS A 97 -3.32 -17.82 -4.06
N LEU A 98 -2.31 -16.99 -4.34
CA LEU A 98 -2.24 -16.19 -5.57
C LEU A 98 -2.03 -17.10 -6.78
N GLN A 99 -1.08 -18.03 -6.67
CA GLN A 99 -0.79 -18.98 -7.76
C GLN A 99 -1.97 -19.92 -7.99
N VAL A 100 -2.61 -20.41 -6.92
CA VAL A 100 -3.84 -21.22 -7.00
C VAL A 100 -4.95 -20.44 -7.71
N LEU A 101 -5.15 -19.17 -7.35
CA LEU A 101 -6.18 -18.33 -7.97
C LEU A 101 -5.93 -18.13 -9.47
N VAL A 102 -4.71 -17.79 -9.88
CA VAL A 102 -4.36 -17.61 -11.29
C VAL A 102 -4.55 -18.93 -12.06
N THR A 103 -3.99 -20.02 -11.54
CA THR A 103 -4.07 -21.35 -12.19
C THR A 103 -5.51 -21.80 -12.42
N LEU A 104 -6.38 -21.63 -11.42
CA LEU A 104 -7.80 -21.97 -11.54
C LEU A 104 -8.57 -21.03 -12.46
N SER A 105 -8.24 -19.73 -12.43
CA SER A 105 -8.86 -18.76 -13.33
C SER A 105 -8.54 -19.08 -14.79
N ASP A 106 -7.29 -19.42 -15.08
CA ASP A 106 -6.83 -19.82 -16.40
C ASP A 106 -7.51 -21.12 -16.86
N ALA A 107 -7.63 -22.11 -15.96
CA ALA A 107 -8.34 -23.37 -16.24
C ALA A 107 -9.83 -23.16 -16.57
N VAL A 108 -10.53 -22.30 -15.82
CA VAL A 108 -11.96 -21.98 -16.06
C VAL A 108 -12.16 -21.27 -17.39
N LEU A 109 -11.23 -20.40 -17.79
CA LEU A 109 -11.29 -19.66 -19.05
C LEU A 109 -10.97 -20.50 -20.29
N GLY A 110 -10.61 -21.78 -20.12
CA GLY A 110 -10.29 -22.66 -21.24
C GLY A 110 -8.96 -22.33 -21.91
N THR A 111 -8.04 -21.65 -21.22
CA THR A 111 -6.70 -21.36 -21.77
C THR A 111 -5.87 -22.63 -22.01
N TRP A 112 -6.32 -23.80 -21.54
CA TRP A 112 -5.61 -25.08 -21.62
C TRP A 112 -6.11 -26.03 -22.72
N GLY A 113 -6.92 -25.57 -23.67
CA GLY A 113 -7.31 -26.41 -24.82
C GLY A 113 -8.39 -25.79 -25.71
N SER A 114 -8.48 -26.27 -26.97
CA SER A 114 -9.42 -25.77 -27.97
C SER A 114 -10.87 -25.78 -27.48
N SER A 115 -11.47 -24.60 -27.55
CA SER A 115 -12.90 -24.30 -27.56
C SER A 115 -13.72 -25.37 -28.32
N SER A 116 -14.49 -26.17 -27.58
CA SER A 116 -15.69 -26.83 -28.10
C SER A 116 -16.63 -27.41 -27.03
N ALA A 117 -16.25 -27.47 -25.75
CA ALA A 117 -17.18 -27.91 -24.71
C ALA A 117 -18.14 -26.77 -24.33
N PRO A 118 -19.47 -27.00 -24.32
CA PRO A 118 -20.43 -25.96 -23.97
C PRO A 118 -20.23 -25.49 -22.52
N HIS A 119 -20.46 -24.19 -22.29
CA HIS A 119 -20.39 -23.54 -20.97
C HIS A 119 -21.30 -24.16 -19.89
N SER A 120 -22.17 -25.11 -20.26
CA SER A 120 -23.12 -25.86 -19.42
C SER A 120 -22.60 -27.20 -18.88
N SER A 121 -21.29 -27.48 -18.96
CA SER A 121 -20.70 -28.74 -18.49
C SER A 121 -20.60 -28.84 -16.95
N PHE A 122 -20.72 -30.07 -16.43
CA PHE A 122 -20.48 -30.37 -15.01
C PHE A 122 -19.14 -29.84 -14.51
N LEU A 123 -18.09 -29.98 -15.33
CA LEU A 123 -16.75 -29.51 -15.02
C LEU A 123 -16.68 -27.98 -14.86
N HIS A 124 -17.34 -27.21 -15.73
CA HIS A 124 -17.38 -25.75 -15.59
C HIS A 124 -18.05 -25.32 -14.30
N ALA A 125 -19.15 -25.98 -13.90
CA ALA A 125 -19.82 -25.70 -12.63
C ALA A 125 -18.92 -26.03 -11.42
N LEU A 126 -18.27 -27.19 -11.44
CA LEU A 126 -17.32 -27.62 -10.41
C LEU A 126 -16.14 -26.65 -10.27
N LEU A 127 -15.46 -26.34 -11.37
CA LEU A 127 -14.32 -25.42 -11.37
C LEU A 127 -14.75 -24.00 -10.96
N GLY A 128 -15.97 -23.59 -11.31
CA GLY A 128 -16.57 -22.34 -10.84
C GLY A 128 -16.71 -22.28 -9.31
N ASN A 129 -17.26 -23.33 -8.70
CA ASN A 129 -17.40 -23.42 -7.23
C ASN A 129 -16.02 -23.38 -6.55
N VAL A 130 -15.06 -24.15 -7.07
CA VAL A 130 -13.70 -24.23 -6.54
C VAL A 130 -12.94 -22.92 -6.72
N LEU A 131 -13.15 -22.20 -7.84
CA LEU A 131 -12.60 -20.87 -8.06
C LEU A 131 -13.17 -19.85 -7.04
N LEU A 132 -14.44 -19.96 -6.66
CA LEU A 132 -15.01 -19.12 -5.59
C LEU A 132 -14.32 -19.37 -4.25
N LEU A 133 -13.99 -20.63 -3.92
CA LEU A 133 -13.21 -20.96 -2.72
C LEU A 133 -11.80 -20.36 -2.78
N ALA A 134 -11.13 -20.46 -3.94
CA ALA A 134 -9.81 -19.86 -4.15
C ALA A 134 -9.84 -18.33 -3.99
N LYS A 135 -10.85 -17.65 -4.53
CA LYS A 135 -11.07 -16.21 -4.33
C LYS A 135 -11.31 -15.86 -2.86
N GLY A 136 -12.10 -16.66 -2.14
CA GLY A 136 -12.30 -16.49 -0.70
C GLY A 136 -10.99 -16.59 0.09
N ASN A 137 -10.15 -17.57 -0.23
CA ASN A 137 -8.83 -17.75 0.39
C ASN A 137 -7.87 -16.61 0.05
N PHE A 138 -7.89 -16.11 -1.18
CA PHE A 138 -7.16 -14.91 -1.59
C PHE A 138 -7.57 -13.70 -0.75
N HIS A 139 -8.86 -13.36 -0.70
CA HIS A 139 -9.35 -12.22 0.09
C HIS A 139 -9.03 -12.34 1.58
N LYS A 140 -9.11 -13.56 2.14
CA LYS A 140 -8.72 -13.83 3.52
C LYS A 140 -7.23 -13.57 3.75
N CYS A 141 -6.37 -14.01 2.83
CA CYS A 141 -4.92 -13.74 2.88
C CYS A 141 -4.64 -12.24 2.86
N ILE A 142 -5.23 -11.48 1.93
CA ILE A 142 -5.09 -10.02 1.86
C ILE A 142 -5.58 -9.35 3.15
N GLY A 143 -6.72 -9.80 3.68
CA GLY A 143 -7.27 -9.29 4.94
C GLY A 143 -6.33 -9.54 6.13
N THR A 144 -5.68 -10.69 6.20
CA THR A 144 -4.67 -10.99 7.23
C THR A 144 -3.45 -10.09 7.07
N LEU A 145 -2.91 -9.94 5.86
CA LEU A 145 -1.76 -9.07 5.60
C LEU A 145 -2.05 -7.61 5.98
N CYS A 146 -3.23 -7.08 5.61
CA CYS A 146 -3.65 -5.74 6.03
C CYS A 146 -3.62 -5.58 7.56
N LYS A 147 -4.17 -6.55 8.30
CA LYS A 147 -4.18 -6.50 9.77
C LYS A 147 -2.77 -6.58 10.34
N GLU A 148 -1.94 -7.48 9.85
CA GLU A 148 -0.55 -7.60 10.28
C GLU A 148 0.23 -6.30 10.06
N MET A 149 -0.02 -5.59 8.95
CA MET A 149 0.59 -4.30 8.66
C MET A 149 0.09 -3.15 9.56
N GLU A 150 -1.17 -3.19 9.99
CA GLU A 150 -1.78 -2.20 10.90
C GLU A 150 -1.44 -2.46 12.38
N GLU A 151 -1.27 -3.73 12.78
CA GLU A 151 -1.06 -4.15 14.17
C GLU A 151 0.41 -4.12 14.62
N VAL A 152 1.36 -3.74 13.75
CA VAL A 152 2.77 -3.62 14.12
C VAL A 152 2.94 -2.55 15.19
N LYS A 153 2.95 -2.97 16.45
CA LYS A 153 3.30 -2.12 17.60
C LYS A 153 4.73 -1.64 17.41
N THR A 154 4.88 -0.39 17.02
CA THR A 154 6.18 0.19 16.73
C THR A 154 6.98 0.31 18.02
N PRO A 155 8.14 -0.34 18.15
CA PRO A 155 8.96 -0.21 19.33
C PRO A 155 9.37 1.25 19.52
N SER A 156 9.37 1.75 20.75
CA SER A 156 9.72 3.15 21.09
C SER A 156 11.12 3.60 20.59
N LYS A 157 11.97 2.66 20.17
CA LYS A 157 13.32 2.89 19.62
C LYS A 157 13.41 2.79 18.09
N MET A 158 12.29 2.67 17.39
CA MET A 158 12.29 2.42 15.94
C MET A 158 12.96 3.58 15.19
N ARG A 159 13.87 3.20 14.27
CA ARG A 159 14.55 4.06 13.30
C ARG A 159 14.50 3.34 11.96
N GLY A 160 14.44 4.09 10.86
CA GLY A 160 14.49 3.51 9.53
C GLY A 160 13.15 3.00 9.01
N ILE A 161 13.25 2.10 8.04
CA ILE A 161 12.12 1.55 7.29
C ILE A 161 11.32 0.56 8.14
N LEU A 162 9.99 0.70 8.09
CA LEU A 162 9.08 -0.18 8.81
C LEU A 162 9.12 -1.60 8.21
N PRO A 163 9.12 -2.67 9.04
CA PRO A 163 9.07 -4.05 8.56
C PRO A 163 7.85 -4.33 7.66
N CYS A 164 6.71 -3.70 7.94
CA CYS A 164 5.50 -3.85 7.13
C CYS A 164 5.68 -3.36 5.68
N ILE A 165 6.61 -2.42 5.44
CA ILE A 165 6.93 -1.95 4.09
C ILE A 165 7.73 -3.00 3.34
N SER A 166 8.69 -3.66 3.97
CA SER A 166 9.42 -4.78 3.35
C SER A 166 8.45 -5.91 2.97
N SER A 167 7.54 -6.31 3.86
CA SER A 167 6.53 -7.33 3.55
C SER A 167 5.61 -6.93 2.40
N PHE A 168 5.27 -5.65 2.27
CA PHE A 168 4.52 -5.13 1.13
C PHE A 168 5.30 -5.21 -0.18
N GLN A 169 6.58 -4.82 -0.16
CA GLN A 169 7.42 -4.86 -1.34
C GLN A 169 7.57 -6.28 -1.87
N GLU A 170 7.80 -7.24 -0.97
CA GLU A 170 7.87 -8.66 -1.29
C GLU A 170 6.55 -9.15 -1.88
N PHE A 171 5.41 -8.83 -1.26
CA PHE A 171 4.09 -9.20 -1.76
C PHE A 171 3.82 -8.61 -3.16
N VAL A 172 4.10 -7.32 -3.36
CA VAL A 172 3.89 -6.66 -4.64
C VAL A 172 4.79 -7.26 -5.71
N ALA A 173 6.07 -7.49 -5.41
CA ALA A 173 6.99 -8.13 -6.35
C ALA A 173 6.53 -9.54 -6.75
N PHE A 174 6.14 -10.36 -5.76
CA PHE A 174 5.65 -11.71 -6.00
C PHE A 174 4.33 -11.74 -6.78
N SER A 175 3.38 -10.88 -6.40
CA SER A 175 2.07 -10.83 -7.04
C SER A 175 2.12 -10.38 -8.49
N GLU A 176 2.95 -9.38 -8.81
CA GLU A 176 3.17 -8.96 -10.20
C GLU A 176 3.83 -10.05 -11.05
N GLU A 177 4.74 -10.84 -10.48
CA GLU A 177 5.35 -11.98 -11.17
C GLU A 177 4.29 -13.07 -11.47
N VAL A 178 3.46 -13.42 -10.49
CA VAL A 178 2.43 -14.46 -10.63
C VAL A 178 1.32 -14.06 -11.60
N PHE A 179 0.94 -12.78 -11.64
CA PHE A 179 -0.15 -12.29 -12.49
C PHE A 179 0.32 -11.71 -13.83
N GLN A 180 1.61 -11.83 -14.18
CA GLN A 180 2.19 -11.22 -15.37
C GLN A 180 1.43 -11.57 -16.67
N THR A 181 0.91 -12.79 -16.78
CA THR A 181 0.16 -13.28 -17.94
C THR A 181 -1.35 -13.35 -17.71
N SER A 182 -1.84 -12.98 -16.53
CA SER A 182 -3.24 -13.16 -16.16
C SER A 182 -4.14 -12.10 -16.80
N GLN A 183 -5.27 -12.52 -17.34
CA GLN A 183 -6.30 -11.63 -17.86
C GLN A 183 -7.19 -11.02 -16.75
N HIS A 184 -7.13 -11.53 -15.52
CA HIS A 184 -7.97 -11.11 -14.39
C HIS A 184 -7.22 -10.29 -13.35
N ARG A 185 -6.61 -9.17 -13.79
CA ARG A 185 -5.83 -8.28 -12.91
C ARG A 185 -6.66 -7.43 -11.95
N GLU A 186 -7.96 -7.25 -12.20
CA GLU A 186 -8.81 -6.36 -11.37
C GLU A 186 -8.82 -6.74 -9.88
N GLU A 187 -8.82 -8.03 -9.55
CA GLU A 187 -8.80 -8.49 -8.16
C GLU A 187 -7.44 -8.27 -7.50
N LEU A 188 -6.36 -8.38 -8.27
CA LEU A 188 -5.02 -8.04 -7.80
C LEU A 188 -4.89 -6.53 -7.57
N ASP A 189 -5.34 -5.70 -8.51
CA ASP A 189 -5.29 -4.24 -8.41
C ASP A 189 -6.01 -3.75 -7.15
N LYS A 190 -7.22 -4.27 -6.88
CA LYS A 190 -7.98 -3.98 -5.66
C LYS A 190 -7.21 -4.39 -4.40
N ALA A 191 -6.57 -5.56 -4.41
CA ALA A 191 -5.80 -6.06 -3.28
C ALA A 191 -4.54 -5.22 -3.01
N GLN A 192 -3.79 -4.87 -4.04
CA GLN A 192 -2.60 -4.03 -3.93
C GLN A 192 -2.95 -2.62 -3.44
N LEU A 193 -4.02 -2.02 -3.96
CA LEU A 193 -4.53 -0.73 -3.49
C LEU A 193 -4.95 -0.77 -2.02
N ARG A 194 -5.60 -1.85 -1.59
CA ARG A 194 -6.00 -2.06 -0.20
C ARG A 194 -4.79 -2.19 0.71
N LEU A 195 -3.80 -3.00 0.34
CA LEU A 195 -2.55 -3.15 1.11
C LEU A 195 -1.78 -1.85 1.20
N ALA A 196 -1.63 -1.12 0.07
CA ALA A 196 -1.02 0.20 0.06
C ALA A 196 -1.73 1.16 1.02
N SER A 197 -3.07 1.13 1.05
CA SER A 197 -3.85 1.97 1.97
C SER A 197 -3.66 1.60 3.45
N SER A 198 -3.54 0.31 3.77
CA SER A 198 -3.21 -0.16 5.13
C SER A 198 -1.82 0.31 5.56
N ILE A 199 -0.82 0.25 4.68
CA ILE A 199 0.54 0.72 4.99
C ILE A 199 0.60 2.22 5.21
N PHE A 200 -0.10 3.00 4.38
CA PHE A 200 -0.16 4.45 4.56
C PHE A 200 -0.81 4.81 5.89
N SER A 201 -1.86 4.08 6.28
CA SER A 201 -2.50 4.23 7.59
C SER A 201 -1.54 3.86 8.72
N SER A 202 -0.78 2.77 8.57
CA SER A 202 0.25 2.33 9.52
C SER A 202 1.34 3.38 9.71
N ILE A 203 1.89 3.95 8.63
CA ILE A 203 2.88 5.04 8.70
C ILE A 203 2.27 6.28 9.35
N SER A 204 1.06 6.68 8.95
CA SER A 204 0.40 7.86 9.52
C SER A 204 0.04 7.70 10.99
N SER A 205 -0.17 6.49 11.48
CA SER A 205 -0.40 6.24 12.91
C SER A 205 0.81 6.60 13.78
N LEU A 206 2.01 6.72 13.20
CA LEU A 206 3.21 7.17 13.91
C LEU A 206 3.09 8.59 14.46
N SER A 207 2.21 9.44 13.91
CA SER A 207 2.04 10.81 14.39
C SER A 207 1.52 10.89 15.83
N SER A 208 0.81 9.85 16.28
CA SER A 208 0.29 9.74 17.64
C SER A 208 1.15 8.84 18.53
N ALA A 209 2.23 8.27 18.00
CA ALA A 209 3.14 7.40 18.75
C ALA A 209 4.16 8.22 19.55
N ASN A 210 4.38 7.84 20.82
CA ASN A 210 5.43 8.42 21.67
C ASN A 210 6.82 7.86 21.28
N LEU A 211 7.30 8.28 20.11
CA LEU A 211 8.62 7.90 19.60
C LEU A 211 9.71 8.73 20.29
N LYS A 212 10.88 8.11 20.52
CA LYS A 212 12.09 8.85 20.93
C LYS A 212 12.71 9.66 19.79
N VAL A 213 12.30 9.38 18.56
CA VAL A 213 12.78 9.98 17.33
C VAL A 213 11.67 10.88 16.79
N ASN A 214 12.03 11.97 16.11
CA ASN A 214 11.03 12.84 15.50
C ASN A 214 10.18 12.05 14.49
N ALA A 215 8.86 12.07 14.69
CA ALA A 215 7.92 11.26 13.93
C ALA A 215 7.85 11.68 12.45
N ASP A 216 7.95 12.98 12.16
CA ASP A 216 7.96 13.49 10.77
C ASP A 216 9.15 12.96 9.99
N MET A 217 10.33 12.85 10.62
CA MET A 217 11.51 12.28 9.95
C MET A 217 11.30 10.79 9.60
N VAL A 218 10.73 10.00 10.51
CA VAL A 218 10.43 8.57 10.25
C VAL A 218 9.37 8.44 9.16
N MET A 219 8.30 9.25 9.22
CA MET A 219 7.24 9.22 8.20
C MET A 219 7.77 9.66 6.83
N MET A 220 8.56 10.73 6.76
CA MET A 220 9.21 11.22 5.54
C MET A 220 10.00 10.11 4.85
N GLU A 221 10.87 9.43 5.61
CA GLU A 221 11.74 8.36 5.13
C GLU A 221 10.95 7.16 4.60
N ASN A 222 9.94 6.72 5.35
CA ASN A 222 9.10 5.58 4.97
C ASN A 222 8.25 5.88 3.73
N PHE A 223 7.69 7.08 3.61
CA PHE A 223 6.99 7.50 2.38
C PHE A 223 7.94 7.65 1.19
N HIS A 224 9.16 8.14 1.42
CA HIS A 224 10.18 8.23 0.36
C HIS A 224 10.53 6.84 -0.19
N HIS A 225 10.77 5.89 0.71
CA HIS A 225 11.10 4.52 0.35
C HIS A 225 9.99 3.83 -0.45
N ILE A 226 8.72 4.01 -0.04
CA ILE A 226 7.57 3.53 -0.82
C ILE A 226 7.52 4.18 -2.20
N HIS A 227 7.71 5.50 -2.29
CA HIS A 227 7.73 6.20 -3.58
C HIS A 227 8.82 5.63 -4.52
N ASN A 228 10.02 5.38 -4.01
CA ASN A 228 11.12 4.84 -4.81
C ASN A 228 10.83 3.42 -5.30
N PHE A 229 10.29 2.57 -4.42
CA PHE A 229 9.83 1.24 -4.78
C PHE A 229 8.75 1.26 -5.88
N LEU A 230 7.73 2.10 -5.73
CA LEU A 230 6.65 2.22 -6.72
C LEU A 230 7.14 2.79 -8.05
N CYS A 231 8.10 3.73 -8.03
CA CYS A 231 8.78 4.19 -9.24
C CYS A 231 9.50 3.06 -9.98
N GLN A 232 10.18 2.18 -9.25
CA GLN A 232 10.92 1.04 -9.83
C GLN A 232 9.98 -0.02 -10.41
N LYS A 233 8.85 -0.31 -9.73
CA LYS A 233 7.89 -1.33 -10.17
C LYS A 233 6.95 -0.86 -11.28
N ASN A 234 6.61 0.43 -11.32
CA ASN A 234 5.76 1.06 -12.35
C ASN A 234 4.42 0.34 -12.56
N ILE A 235 3.67 0.15 -11.47
CA ILE A 235 2.38 -0.57 -11.45
C ILE A 235 1.23 0.42 -11.66
N PRO A 236 0.42 0.29 -12.73
CA PRO A 236 -0.59 1.29 -13.09
C PRO A 236 -1.63 1.60 -12.00
N CYS A 237 -2.13 0.58 -11.29
CA CYS A 237 -3.16 0.78 -10.26
C CYS A 237 -2.60 1.51 -9.02
N LEU A 238 -1.29 1.56 -8.84
CA LEU A 238 -0.62 2.20 -7.70
C LEU A 238 -0.08 3.61 -8.02
N GLU A 239 -0.35 4.15 -9.21
CA GLU A 239 0.14 5.48 -9.61
C GLU A 239 -0.34 6.61 -8.69
N ASP A 240 -1.59 6.54 -8.23
CA ASP A 240 -2.13 7.50 -7.27
C ASP A 240 -1.40 7.41 -5.92
N LYS A 241 -1.13 6.18 -5.47
CA LYS A 241 -0.35 5.92 -4.25
C LYS A 241 1.09 6.37 -4.39
N LYS A 242 1.70 6.24 -5.57
CA LYS A 242 3.03 6.79 -5.85
C LYS A 242 3.05 8.32 -5.71
N ARG A 243 2.05 9.01 -6.28
CA ARG A 243 1.91 10.46 -6.15
C ARG A 243 1.68 10.89 -4.70
N GLU A 244 0.80 10.16 -3.99
CA GLU A 244 0.50 10.39 -2.57
C GLU A 244 1.75 10.20 -1.69
N ALA A 245 2.52 9.12 -1.88
CA ALA A 245 3.78 8.88 -1.16
C ALA A 245 4.77 10.03 -1.37
N LYS A 246 4.95 10.48 -2.62
CA LYS A 246 5.83 11.61 -2.93
C LYS A 246 5.38 12.90 -2.23
N GLN A 247 4.08 13.14 -2.17
CA GLN A 247 3.51 14.33 -1.54
C GLN A 247 3.69 14.28 -0.03
N ARG A 248 3.28 13.18 0.64
CA ARG A 248 3.42 13.03 2.09
C ARG A 248 4.88 13.04 2.54
N SER A 249 5.79 12.45 1.76
CA SER A 249 7.23 12.53 2.03
C SER A 249 7.71 13.99 2.06
N ARG A 250 7.31 14.82 1.09
CA ARG A 250 7.63 16.26 1.09
C ARG A 250 7.01 17.00 2.27
N GLU A 251 5.72 16.80 2.55
CA GLU A 251 5.03 17.48 3.65
C GLU A 251 5.67 17.19 5.01
N HIS A 252 6.05 15.94 5.26
CA HIS A 252 6.75 15.58 6.49
C HIS A 252 8.20 16.07 6.51
N MET A 253 8.88 16.12 5.36
CA MET A 253 10.20 16.76 5.26
C MET A 253 10.12 18.23 5.64
N GLU A 254 9.16 18.98 5.07
CA GLU A 254 8.92 20.39 5.36
C GLU A 254 8.64 20.59 6.85
N LYS A 255 7.70 19.83 7.44
CA LYS A 255 7.42 19.87 8.88
C LYS A 255 8.66 19.62 9.72
N TYR A 256 9.42 18.58 9.40
CA TYR A 256 10.64 18.25 10.13
C TYR A 256 11.68 19.37 10.02
N VAL A 257 11.89 19.94 8.83
CA VAL A 257 12.82 21.04 8.57
C VAL A 257 12.40 22.27 9.39
N THR A 258 11.13 22.68 9.27
CA THR A 258 10.58 23.81 10.01
C THR A 258 10.76 23.60 11.52
N THR A 259 10.22 22.53 12.11
CA THR A 259 10.32 22.27 13.56
C THR A 259 11.77 22.15 14.06
N SER A 260 12.66 21.52 13.29
CA SER A 260 14.05 21.33 13.73
C SER A 260 14.87 22.62 13.67
N LEU A 261 14.52 23.56 12.79
CA LEU A 261 15.19 24.86 12.66
C LEU A 261 14.65 25.93 13.62
N HIS A 262 13.48 25.72 14.23
CA HIS A 262 13.00 26.59 15.30
C HIS A 262 13.93 26.54 16.53
N GLN A 263 14.47 25.37 16.85
CA GLN A 263 15.25 25.18 18.07
C GLN A 263 16.59 25.97 18.08
N PRO A 264 17.39 26.02 17.00
CA PRO A 264 18.61 26.84 16.94
C PRO A 264 18.41 28.33 17.20
N LEU A 265 17.26 28.91 16.84
CA LEU A 265 16.99 30.36 16.89
C LEU A 265 15.74 30.71 17.72
N GLU A 266 15.31 29.84 18.63
CA GLU A 266 14.00 29.89 19.32
C GLU A 266 13.60 31.30 19.80
N ARG A 267 14.43 31.97 20.61
CA ARG A 267 14.10 33.32 21.14
C ARG A 267 14.10 34.41 20.08
N LEU A 268 14.92 34.28 19.03
CA LEU A 268 14.92 35.21 17.91
C LEU A 268 13.62 35.05 17.11
N GLN A 269 13.22 33.80 16.91
CA GLN A 269 11.97 33.48 16.23
C GLN A 269 10.75 33.94 17.03
N ASP A 270 10.66 33.63 18.32
CA ASP A 270 9.58 34.09 19.21
C ASP A 270 9.42 35.62 19.17
N PHE A 271 10.54 36.35 19.16
CA PHE A 271 10.55 37.80 19.07
C PHE A 271 9.90 38.29 17.76
N PHE A 272 10.32 37.74 16.61
CA PHE A 272 9.81 38.16 15.31
C PHE A 272 8.40 37.65 15.00
N GLU A 273 8.00 36.49 15.53
CA GLU A 273 6.60 36.05 15.51
C GLU A 273 5.71 37.00 16.30
N GLY A 274 6.17 37.49 17.46
CA GLY A 274 5.51 38.54 18.22
C GLY A 274 5.38 39.86 17.45
N VAL A 275 6.44 40.28 16.75
CA VAL A 275 6.40 41.46 15.86
C VAL A 275 5.38 41.27 14.73
N LYS A 276 5.41 40.12 14.04
CA LYS A 276 4.44 39.79 12.98
C LYS A 276 3.00 39.84 13.51
N ALA A 277 2.75 39.26 14.68
CA ALA A 277 1.43 39.28 15.32
C ALA A 277 0.94 40.70 15.65
N CYS A 278 1.83 41.62 16.05
CA CYS A 278 1.48 43.02 16.24
C CYS A 278 1.12 43.72 14.92
N LEU A 279 1.88 43.46 13.86
CA LEU A 279 1.57 44.00 12.52
C LEU A 279 0.21 43.49 12.02
N ASP A 280 -0.09 42.21 12.22
CA ASP A 280 -1.38 41.60 11.85
C ASP A 280 -2.55 42.19 12.65
N GLN A 281 -2.30 42.64 13.88
CA GLN A 281 -3.28 43.38 14.70
C GLN A 281 -3.46 44.84 14.27
N GLY A 282 -2.76 45.29 13.23
CA GLY A 282 -2.87 46.64 12.66
C GLY A 282 -1.96 47.67 13.31
N VAL A 283 -0.98 47.26 14.13
CA VAL A 283 0.05 48.17 14.63
C VAL A 283 0.92 48.61 13.45
N LYS A 284 1.18 49.91 13.34
CA LYS A 284 2.03 50.43 12.26
C LYS A 284 3.49 50.03 12.47
N GLU A 285 4.22 49.86 11.37
CA GLU A 285 5.63 49.45 11.39
C GLU A 285 6.50 50.39 12.23
N GLU A 286 6.24 51.69 12.20
CA GLU A 286 7.01 52.67 12.98
C GLU A 286 6.72 52.59 14.49
N GLU A 287 5.52 52.09 14.86
CA GLU A 287 5.04 52.01 16.23
C GLU A 287 5.58 50.76 16.97
N ILE A 288 5.96 49.71 16.24
CA ILE A 288 6.52 48.46 16.81
C ILE A 288 7.69 48.76 17.73
N SER A 289 8.61 49.63 17.30
CA SER A 289 9.84 49.93 18.05
C SER A 289 9.60 50.65 19.39
N PHE A 290 8.40 51.18 19.62
CA PHE A 290 7.97 51.80 20.87
C PHE A 290 7.25 50.83 21.82
N GLN A 291 6.86 49.65 21.35
CA GLN A 291 6.29 48.63 22.22
C GLN A 291 7.38 48.06 23.14
N LEU A 292 7.12 48.02 24.45
CA LEU A 292 8.12 47.61 25.43
C LEU A 292 8.70 46.21 25.15
N ALA A 293 7.83 45.27 24.78
CA ALA A 293 8.20 43.88 24.48
C ALA A 293 9.01 43.73 23.18
N TYR A 294 8.85 44.64 22.22
CA TYR A 294 9.50 44.60 20.91
C TYR A 294 10.36 45.84 20.66
N SER A 295 10.87 46.44 21.74
CA SER A 295 11.64 47.68 21.65
C SER A 295 13.00 47.44 21.00
N LYS A 296 13.63 48.53 20.52
CA LYS A 296 15.01 48.50 19.96
C LYS A 296 16.02 47.87 20.94
N GLN A 297 15.84 48.13 22.23
CA GLN A 297 16.71 47.58 23.26
C GLN A 297 16.51 46.08 23.41
N GLU A 298 15.26 45.60 23.34
CA GLU A 298 14.96 44.18 23.44
C GLU A 298 15.45 43.41 22.21
N LEU A 299 15.27 43.96 21.01
CA LEU A 299 15.83 43.39 19.77
C LEU A 299 17.35 43.17 19.89
N ARG A 300 18.10 44.17 20.37
CA ARG A 300 19.56 44.03 20.59
C ARG A 300 19.91 42.90 21.55
N LYS A 301 19.21 42.81 22.68
CA LYS A 301 19.42 41.73 23.67
C LYS A 301 19.11 40.35 23.11
N VAL A 302 18.14 40.23 22.21
CA VAL A 302 17.80 38.96 21.57
C VAL A 302 18.89 38.58 20.57
N ILE A 303 19.33 39.51 19.71
CA ILE A 303 20.39 39.27 18.72
C ILE A 303 21.72 38.90 19.40
N GLU A 304 22.09 39.56 20.50
CA GLU A 304 23.33 39.27 21.25
C GLU A 304 23.45 37.82 21.76
N LYS A 305 22.32 37.08 21.84
CA LYS A 305 22.31 35.66 22.25
C LYS A 305 22.67 34.71 21.10
N TYR A 306 22.69 35.19 19.86
CA TYR A 306 22.90 34.38 18.66
C TYR A 306 24.08 34.88 17.82
N PRO A 307 25.29 35.00 18.39
CA PRO A 307 26.48 35.29 17.59
C PRO A 307 26.72 34.14 16.61
N GLY A 308 27.30 34.43 15.44
CA GLY A 308 27.47 33.44 14.36
C GLY A 308 28.15 32.12 14.78
N LYS A 309 29.05 32.16 15.78
CA LYS A 309 29.68 30.95 16.34
C LYS A 309 28.69 30.03 17.06
N GLU A 310 27.74 30.57 17.81
CA GLU A 310 26.72 29.76 18.50
C GLU A 310 25.71 29.21 17.50
N VAL A 311 25.32 30.01 16.49
CA VAL A 311 24.47 29.55 15.38
C VAL A 311 25.13 28.37 14.66
N LYS A 312 26.42 28.48 14.31
CA LYS A 312 27.16 27.37 13.69
C LYS A 312 27.18 26.12 14.57
N ARG A 313 27.42 26.25 15.88
CA ARG A 313 27.39 25.09 16.80
C ARG A 313 26.01 24.45 16.90
N ALA A 314 24.94 25.25 16.90
CA ALA A 314 23.58 24.74 16.91
C ALA A 314 23.30 23.94 15.63
N LEU A 315 23.72 24.44 14.46
CA LEU A 315 23.62 23.73 13.18
C LEU A 315 24.46 22.44 13.15
N GLU A 316 25.68 22.45 13.71
CA GLU A 316 26.50 21.23 13.87
C GLU A 316 25.80 20.16 14.73
N SER A 317 25.18 20.58 15.84
CA SER A 317 24.42 19.68 16.72
C SER A 317 23.19 19.12 16.02
N LEU A 318 22.48 19.95 15.25
CA LEU A 318 21.34 19.52 14.45
C LEU A 318 21.77 18.48 13.41
N TYR A 319 22.82 18.78 12.62
CA TYR A 319 23.36 17.84 11.63
C TYR A 319 23.71 16.48 12.24
N ARG A 320 24.43 16.46 13.37
CA ARG A 320 24.80 15.22 14.07
C ARG A 320 23.58 14.46 14.56
N THR A 321 22.55 15.16 15.02
CA THR A 321 21.30 14.56 15.47
C THR A 321 20.58 13.93 14.29
N THR A 322 20.37 14.68 13.21
CA THR A 322 19.74 14.17 11.98
C THR A 322 20.50 12.97 11.41
N HIS A 323 21.82 13.06 11.24
CA HIS A 323 22.66 11.95 10.79
C HIS A 323 22.55 10.70 11.69
N LYS A 324 22.44 10.88 13.01
CA LYS A 324 22.33 9.76 13.95
C LYS A 324 21.01 8.99 13.81
N TYR A 325 19.92 9.68 13.49
CA TYR A 325 18.58 9.11 13.55
C TYR A 325 17.99 8.77 12.17
N LEU A 326 18.44 9.42 11.10
CA LEU A 326 18.06 9.12 9.72
C LEU A 326 18.76 7.84 9.24
N SER A 327 18.06 6.96 8.51
CA SER A 327 18.66 5.76 7.93
C SER A 327 19.62 6.11 6.79
N PRO A 328 20.72 5.37 6.63
CA PRO A 328 21.59 5.52 5.47
C PRO A 328 20.97 4.95 4.17
N GLU A 329 19.95 4.10 4.26
CA GLU A 329 19.42 3.32 3.12
C GLU A 329 18.99 4.18 1.92
N GLU A 330 18.31 5.30 2.17
CA GLU A 330 17.79 6.18 1.10
C GLU A 330 18.71 7.38 0.79
N ASN A 331 19.84 7.51 1.50
CA ASN A 331 20.76 8.65 1.36
C ASN A 331 20.04 10.02 1.35
N LEU A 332 19.06 10.20 2.25
CA LEU A 332 18.24 11.42 2.32
C LEU A 332 18.95 12.60 2.97
N LEU A 333 20.05 12.36 3.69
CA LEU A 333 20.74 13.38 4.46
C LEU A 333 21.16 14.61 3.62
N PRO A 334 21.77 14.47 2.43
CA PRO A 334 22.17 15.63 1.63
C PRO A 334 20.96 16.45 1.14
N VAL A 335 19.88 15.77 0.76
CA VAL A 335 18.65 16.42 0.28
C VAL A 335 17.99 17.20 1.41
N LEU A 336 17.87 16.56 2.57
CA LEU A 336 17.29 17.16 3.77
C LEU A 336 18.15 18.31 4.29
N TRP A 337 19.47 18.16 4.30
CA TRP A 337 20.39 19.22 4.72
C TRP A 337 20.31 20.43 3.79
N LYS A 338 20.13 20.21 2.48
CA LYS A 338 19.91 21.30 1.53
C LYS A 338 18.57 22.00 1.75
N ALA A 339 17.51 21.25 2.06
CA ALA A 339 16.22 21.84 2.43
C ALA A 339 16.34 22.69 3.71
N MET A 340 17.08 22.21 4.71
CA MET A 340 17.37 22.98 5.93
C MET A 340 18.16 24.26 5.64
N GLU A 341 19.17 24.21 4.76
CA GLU A 341 19.92 25.40 4.36
C GLU A 341 18.99 26.45 3.73
N GLN A 342 18.12 26.03 2.81
CA GLN A 342 17.18 26.92 2.12
C GLN A 342 16.18 27.56 3.09
N GLU A 343 15.58 26.75 3.97
CA GLU A 343 14.63 27.24 4.96
C GLU A 343 15.30 28.21 5.94
N PHE A 344 16.50 27.90 6.43
CA PHE A 344 17.20 28.79 7.36
C PHE A 344 17.59 30.12 6.72
N ILE A 345 18.00 30.11 5.45
CA ILE A 345 18.26 31.33 4.68
C ILE A 345 16.97 32.13 4.49
N GLN A 346 15.85 31.47 4.22
CA GLN A 346 14.55 32.13 4.08
C GLN A 346 14.13 32.81 5.39
N GLN A 347 14.22 32.11 6.52
CA GLN A 347 13.93 32.67 7.85
C GLN A 347 14.84 33.86 8.18
N TYR A 348 16.14 33.76 7.89
CA TYR A 348 17.07 34.87 8.06
C TYR A 348 16.65 36.10 7.24
N ARG A 349 16.26 35.92 5.97
CA ARG A 349 15.82 37.02 5.11
C ARG A 349 14.56 37.69 5.66
N GLU A 350 13.62 36.92 6.20
CA GLU A 350 12.43 37.48 6.84
C GLU A 350 12.76 38.30 8.09
N PHE A 351 13.71 37.85 8.91
CA PHE A 351 14.17 38.64 10.06
C PHE A 351 14.81 39.95 9.62
N GLU A 352 15.69 39.92 8.62
CA GLU A 352 16.30 41.13 8.07
C GLU A 352 15.26 42.08 7.48
N GLU A 353 14.23 41.57 6.78
CA GLU A 353 13.13 42.39 6.26
C GLU A 353 12.37 43.09 7.39
N LEU A 354 12.03 42.37 8.47
CA LEU A 354 11.34 42.94 9.63
C LEU A 354 12.22 43.95 10.38
N ILE A 355 13.53 43.72 10.48
CA ILE A 355 14.47 44.68 11.04
C ILE A 355 14.47 45.97 10.20
N GLN A 356 14.54 45.85 8.87
CA GLN A 356 14.56 47.01 7.97
C GLN A 356 13.26 47.82 8.04
N ARG A 357 12.11 47.15 8.12
CA ARG A 357 10.79 47.79 8.15
C ARG A 357 10.47 48.41 9.51
N CYS A 358 10.60 47.65 10.59
CA CYS A 358 10.15 48.07 11.92
C CYS A 358 11.21 48.82 12.73
N TYR A 359 12.49 48.74 12.35
CA TYR A 359 13.63 49.29 13.11
C TYR A 359 14.58 50.13 12.24
N ALA A 360 14.04 50.75 11.17
CA ALA A 360 14.80 51.61 10.27
C ALA A 360 15.64 52.69 10.99
N GLY A 361 16.84 52.97 10.48
CA GLY A 361 17.73 54.02 10.98
C GLY A 361 18.43 53.71 12.31
N THR A 362 18.28 52.50 12.87
CA THR A 362 18.90 52.10 14.15
C THR A 362 20.27 51.46 14.02
N GLY A 363 20.64 51.04 12.81
CA GLY A 363 21.87 50.29 12.53
C GLY A 363 21.94 48.92 13.21
N ILE A 364 20.80 48.37 13.67
CA ILE A 364 20.72 47.02 14.22
C ILE A 364 20.70 46.05 13.03
N ALA A 365 21.54 45.02 13.08
CA ALA A 365 21.61 43.94 12.10
C ALA A 365 22.02 42.65 12.82
N LEU A 366 21.81 41.50 12.18
CA LEU A 366 22.31 40.23 12.70
C LEU A 366 23.84 40.14 12.56
N ASP A 367 24.49 39.43 13.48
CA ASP A 367 25.95 39.26 13.56
C ASP A 367 26.57 38.41 12.42
N PHE A 368 25.75 37.92 11.51
CA PHE A 368 26.14 37.02 10.43
C PHE A 368 25.33 37.33 9.16
N THR A 369 25.92 37.01 8.02
CA THR A 369 25.36 37.23 6.68
C THR A 369 24.87 35.94 6.03
N VAL A 370 24.19 36.06 4.88
CA VAL A 370 23.83 34.89 4.06
C VAL A 370 25.08 34.12 3.62
N GLU A 371 26.16 34.82 3.27
CA GLU A 371 27.45 34.21 2.90
C GLU A 371 28.05 33.40 4.05
N ASP A 372 27.96 33.91 5.28
CA ASP A 372 28.41 33.19 6.48
C ASP A 372 27.57 31.92 6.69
N LEU A 373 26.24 32.00 6.52
CA LEU A 373 25.36 30.83 6.63
C LEU A 373 25.71 29.76 5.61
N LEU A 374 25.89 30.13 4.34
CA LEU A 374 26.33 29.22 3.28
C LEU A 374 27.68 28.56 3.63
N SER A 375 28.61 29.35 4.18
CA SER A 375 29.90 28.85 4.67
C SER A 375 29.74 27.86 5.83
N TYR A 376 28.84 28.14 6.78
CA TYR A 376 28.55 27.23 7.90
C TYR A 376 28.03 25.89 7.40
N PHE A 377 26.96 25.88 6.60
CA PHE A 377 26.37 24.65 6.06
C PHE A 377 27.38 23.83 5.25
N ASN A 378 28.17 24.47 4.37
CA ASN A 378 29.21 23.80 3.59
C ASN A 378 30.33 23.22 4.47
N SER A 379 30.78 23.98 5.47
CA SER A 379 31.82 23.51 6.38
C SER A 379 31.37 22.31 7.22
N ILE A 380 30.09 22.27 7.63
CA ILE A 380 29.51 21.16 8.39
C ILE A 380 29.47 19.90 7.52
N THR A 381 29.06 20.02 6.26
CA THR A 381 29.04 18.91 5.30
C THR A 381 30.43 18.42 4.93
N THR A 382 31.44 19.29 4.82
CA THR A 382 32.80 18.88 4.46
C THR A 382 33.56 18.25 5.65
N SER A 383 33.14 18.55 6.88
CA SER A 383 33.81 18.09 8.10
C SER A 383 33.29 16.74 8.62
N ASN A 384 32.25 16.17 8.01
CA ASN A 384 31.65 14.87 8.34
C ASN A 384 31.50 14.05 7.07
#